data_AF-A0A2J8IZT1-F1
#
_entry.id   AF-A0A2J8IZT1-F1
#
_cell.length_a   1.000
_cell.length_b   1.000
_cell.length_c   1.000
_cell.angle_alpha   90.00
_cell.angle_beta   90.00
_cell.angle_gamma   90.00
#
_symmetry.space_group_name_H-M   'P 1'
#
loop_
_entity.id
_entity.type
_entity.pdbx_description
1 polymer ?
#
loop_
_entity_poly.entity_id
_entity_poly.type
_entity_poly.pdbx_seq_one_letter_code
_entity_poly.pdbx_strand_id
1 'polypeptide(L)'
;DSQYHETTLKGGMFAGQLTKVGMQQMFALGERLRKNYVEDIPFLSPTFNPQEVFIRSTNIFRNLESTRCLLAGLFQCQKEGPIIIHTDEADSEVLYPNYQSCWSLRQRTRGRRQTASLQPGISEDLKKVKDRMGIDSSDKVDFFILLDNVAAEQEKMGSCRFHGS
;
A
#
# COMPACT_ATOMS: atom_id res chain seq x y z
N ASP A 1 -7.34 -0.04 16.09
CA ASP A 1 -6.04 0.66 16.26
C ASP A 1 -4.92 -0.10 16.96
N SER A 2 -5.17 -1.05 17.87
CA SER A 2 -4.11 -1.74 18.62
C SER A 2 -3.37 -2.87 17.86
N GLN A 3 -3.81 -3.28 16.67
CA GLN A 3 -3.25 -4.44 15.96
C GLN A 3 -2.13 -4.13 14.95
N TYR A 4 -1.79 -2.86 14.70
CA TYR A 4 -0.78 -2.51 13.68
C TYR A 4 0.59 -2.04 14.24
N HIS A 5 0.81 -2.18 15.56
CA HIS A 5 2.02 -1.71 16.26
C HIS A 5 2.90 -2.83 16.83
N GLU A 6 2.93 -4.01 16.21
CA GLU A 6 3.57 -5.17 16.87
C GLU A 6 5.06 -5.36 16.54
N THR A 7 5.60 -4.68 15.52
CA THR A 7 6.98 -4.92 15.09
C THR A 7 7.77 -3.64 14.87
N THR A 8 8.79 -3.45 15.71
CA THR A 8 9.84 -2.44 15.53
C THR A 8 10.98 -3.03 14.73
N LEU A 9 11.31 -2.41 13.59
CA LEU A 9 12.39 -2.82 12.71
C LEU A 9 13.75 -2.31 13.22
N LYS A 10 14.83 -2.88 12.69
CA LYS A 10 16.19 -2.38 12.94
C LYS A 10 16.26 -0.90 12.54
N GLY A 11 16.68 -0.04 13.46
CA GLY A 11 16.69 1.41 13.29
C GLY A 11 15.51 2.14 13.95
N GLY A 12 14.59 1.41 14.59
CA GLY A 12 13.57 1.99 15.49
C GLY A 12 12.24 2.36 14.84
N MET A 13 12.08 2.14 13.53
CA MET A 13 10.83 2.42 12.82
C MET A 13 9.85 1.25 12.96
N PHE A 14 8.56 1.54 13.10
CA PHE A 14 7.53 0.49 13.06
C PHE A 14 7.33 -0.05 11.64
N ALA A 15 6.97 -1.33 11.52
CA ALA A 15 6.64 -1.96 10.25
C ALA A 15 5.37 -1.35 9.62
N GLY A 16 5.27 -1.42 8.28
CA GLY A 16 4.07 -1.05 7.53
C GLY A 16 3.69 0.43 7.57
N GLN A 17 4.62 1.31 7.96
CA GLN A 17 4.41 2.76 7.99
C GLN A 17 4.66 3.41 6.62
N LEU A 18 3.87 4.43 6.29
CA LEU A 18 4.11 5.24 5.10
C LEU A 18 5.36 6.11 5.30
N THR A 19 6.30 6.05 4.36
CA THR A 19 7.51 6.88 4.39
C THR A 19 7.32 8.19 3.62
N LYS A 20 8.26 9.13 3.77
CA LYS A 20 8.28 10.37 2.97
C LYS A 20 8.33 10.13 1.46
N VAL A 21 8.93 9.01 1.02
CA VAL A 21 8.97 8.63 -0.39
C VAL A 21 7.55 8.30 -0.86
N GLY A 22 6.82 7.47 -0.10
CA GLY A 22 5.43 7.15 -0.37
C GLY A 22 4.51 8.39 -0.33
N MET A 23 4.73 9.29 0.62
CA MET A 23 4.00 10.57 0.67
C MET A 23 4.19 11.39 -0.62
N GLN A 24 5.43 11.50 -1.12
CA GLN A 24 5.72 12.23 -2.35
C GLN A 24 5.12 11.55 -3.58
N GLN A 25 5.12 10.21 -3.65
CA GLN A 25 4.48 9.46 -4.73
C GLN A 25 2.98 9.73 -4.78
N MET A 26 2.32 9.73 -3.62
CA MET A 26 0.89 10.01 -3.53
C MET A 26 0.56 11.48 -3.86
N PHE A 27 1.42 12.42 -3.46
CA PHE A 27 1.31 13.82 -3.86
C PHE A 27 1.41 14.00 -5.37
N ALA A 28 2.43 13.40 -6.00
CA ALA A 28 2.62 13.45 -7.45
C ALA A 28 1.46 12.79 -8.22
N LEU A 29 0.88 11.71 -7.65
CA LEU A 29 -0.36 11.13 -8.17
C LEU A 29 -1.52 12.15 -8.10
N GLY A 30 -1.65 12.87 -7.00
CA GLY A 30 -2.61 13.98 -6.87
C GLY A 30 -2.43 15.06 -7.93
N GLU A 31 -1.20 15.51 -8.15
CA GLU A 31 -0.89 16.51 -9.20
C GLU A 31 -1.25 16.01 -10.60
N ARG A 32 -0.98 14.73 -10.89
CA ARG A 32 -1.40 14.13 -12.17
C ARG A 32 -2.92 14.11 -12.34
N LEU A 33 -3.66 13.82 -11.26
CA LEU A 33 -5.12 13.87 -11.30
C LEU A 33 -5.62 15.31 -11.49
N ARG A 34 -4.95 16.30 -10.88
CA ARG A 34 -5.25 17.72 -11.09
C ARG A 34 -5.09 18.12 -12.56
N LYS A 35 -3.94 17.76 -13.15
CA LYS A 35 -3.68 18.01 -14.57
C LYS A 35 -4.82 17.48 -15.44
N ASN A 36 -5.26 16.25 -15.18
CA ASN A 36 -6.29 15.60 -15.98
C ASN A 36 -7.70 16.15 -15.74
N TYR A 37 -8.09 16.42 -14.49
CA TYR A 37 -9.50 16.64 -14.13
C TYR A 37 -9.84 18.05 -13.63
N VAL A 38 -8.84 18.92 -13.52
CA VAL A 38 -9.02 20.34 -13.17
C VAL A 38 -8.51 21.23 -14.31
N GLU A 39 -7.32 20.93 -14.85
CA GLU A 39 -6.63 21.80 -15.81
C GLU A 39 -7.00 21.49 -17.26
N ASP A 40 -6.83 20.22 -17.69
CA ASP A 40 -7.11 19.82 -19.07
C ASP A 40 -8.60 19.81 -19.39
N ILE A 41 -9.40 19.38 -18.42
CA ILE A 41 -10.86 19.53 -18.43
C ILE A 41 -11.29 20.08 -17.06
N PRO A 42 -12.19 21.10 -17.02
CA PRO A 42 -12.70 21.66 -15.77
C PRO A 42 -13.82 20.77 -15.20
N PHE A 43 -13.50 19.51 -14.91
CA PHE A 43 -14.46 18.53 -14.38
C PHE A 43 -14.64 18.66 -12.87
N LEU A 44 -13.55 18.87 -12.13
CA LEU A 44 -13.55 19.14 -10.69
C LEU A 44 -13.21 20.61 -10.42
N SER A 45 -13.73 21.13 -9.31
CA SER A 45 -13.31 22.41 -8.78
C SER A 45 -11.79 22.40 -8.45
N PRO A 46 -11.07 23.53 -8.67
CA PRO A 46 -9.64 23.61 -8.38
C PRO A 46 -9.32 23.52 -6.87
N THR A 47 -10.33 23.73 -6.03
CA THR A 47 -10.36 23.65 -4.57
C THR A 47 -11.18 22.43 -4.14
N PHE A 48 -10.82 21.79 -3.02
CA PHE A 48 -11.62 20.67 -2.54
C PHE A 48 -13.02 21.11 -2.13
N ASN A 49 -14.03 20.56 -2.81
CA ASN A 49 -15.45 20.73 -2.53
C ASN A 49 -16.03 19.41 -1.97
N PRO A 50 -16.50 19.37 -0.70
CA PRO A 50 -17.08 18.16 -0.11
C PRO A 50 -18.29 17.58 -0.85
N GLN A 51 -19.00 18.38 -1.66
CA GLN A 51 -20.16 17.92 -2.44
C GLN A 51 -19.76 17.21 -3.74
N GLU A 52 -18.56 17.48 -4.26
CA GLU A 52 -18.05 16.86 -5.50
C GLU A 52 -17.33 15.53 -5.22
N VAL A 53 -16.75 15.38 -4.02
CA VAL A 53 -15.78 14.32 -3.75
C VAL A 53 -16.16 13.51 -2.53
N PHE A 54 -16.50 12.25 -2.77
CA PHE A 54 -16.60 11.23 -1.73
C PHE A 54 -15.27 10.49 -1.58
N ILE A 55 -14.80 10.30 -0.34
CA ILE A 55 -13.51 9.70 -0.06
C ILE A 55 -13.69 8.48 0.85
N ARG A 56 -13.20 7.32 0.41
CA ARG A 56 -13.17 6.08 1.21
C ARG A 56 -11.77 5.49 1.24
N SER A 57 -11.35 5.01 2.40
CA SER A 57 -10.11 4.26 2.60
C SER A 57 -10.36 3.10 3.57
N THR A 58 -9.49 2.09 3.55
CA THR A 58 -9.44 1.13 4.66
C THR A 58 -8.98 1.85 5.94
N ASN A 59 -9.40 1.35 7.10
CA ASN A 59 -8.95 1.85 8.40
C ASN A 59 -7.51 1.40 8.76
N ILE A 60 -6.54 1.81 7.93
CA ILE A 60 -5.12 1.53 8.10
C ILE A 60 -4.36 2.84 7.89
N PHE A 61 -3.54 3.24 8.86
CA PHE A 61 -2.94 4.58 8.91
C PHE A 61 -2.16 4.97 7.65
N ARG A 62 -1.36 4.06 7.07
CA ARG A 62 -0.64 4.33 5.82
C ARG A 62 -1.56 4.70 4.65
N ASN A 63 -2.79 4.18 4.61
CA ASN A 63 -3.76 4.47 3.56
C ASN A 63 -4.46 5.81 3.80
N LEU A 64 -4.71 6.16 5.06
CA LEU A 64 -5.22 7.48 5.45
C LEU A 64 -4.23 8.59 5.11
N GLU A 65 -2.96 8.41 5.47
CA GLU A 65 -1.90 9.39 5.14
C GLU A 65 -1.64 9.47 3.64
N SER A 66 -1.69 8.34 2.93
CA SER A 66 -1.60 8.32 1.46
C SER A 66 -2.74 9.11 0.81
N THR A 67 -3.96 8.93 1.31
CA THR A 67 -5.14 9.68 0.85
C THR A 67 -4.98 11.18 1.09
N ARG A 68 -4.48 11.58 2.27
CA ARG A 68 -4.17 12.98 2.57
C ARG A 68 -3.14 13.57 1.60
N CYS A 69 -2.07 12.85 1.30
CA CYS A 69 -1.04 13.31 0.37
C CYS A 69 -1.57 13.45 -1.07
N LEU A 70 -2.42 12.53 -1.52
CA LEU A 70 -3.10 12.62 -2.81
C LEU A 70 -3.98 13.87 -2.89
N LEU A 71 -4.82 14.11 -1.88
CA LEU A 71 -5.69 15.28 -1.85
C LEU A 71 -4.88 16.59 -1.81
N ALA A 72 -3.74 16.59 -1.11
CA ALA A 72 -2.82 17.73 -1.10
C ALA A 72 -2.29 18.05 -2.51
N GLY A 73 -1.94 17.04 -3.31
CA GLY A 73 -1.52 17.25 -4.70
C GLY A 73 -2.68 17.63 -5.63
N LEU A 74 -3.83 16.99 -5.48
CA LEU A 74 -4.99 17.22 -6.33
C LEU A 74 -5.57 18.63 -6.17
N PHE A 75 -5.76 19.05 -4.91
CA PHE A 75 -6.41 20.34 -4.58
C PHE A 75 -5.42 21.40 -4.10
N GLN A 76 -4.11 21.15 -4.18
CA GLN A 76 -3.05 22.11 -3.80
C GLN A 76 -3.23 22.64 -2.37
N CYS A 77 -3.61 21.73 -1.46
CA CYS A 77 -3.95 22.02 -0.06
C CYS A 77 -5.11 23.02 0.13
N GLN A 78 -5.86 23.36 -0.92
CA GLN A 78 -7.01 24.26 -0.85
C GLN A 78 -8.30 23.48 -0.61
N LYS A 79 -9.16 24.00 0.27
CA LYS A 79 -10.43 23.36 0.63
C LYS A 79 -11.47 24.39 1.01
N GLU A 80 -12.71 24.15 0.58
CA GLU A 80 -13.88 24.97 0.92
C GLU A 80 -14.58 24.45 2.18
N GLY A 81 -14.41 23.16 2.47
CA GLY A 81 -14.99 22.50 3.63
C GLY A 81 -14.05 21.49 4.29
N PRO A 82 -14.51 20.80 5.35
CA PRO A 82 -13.75 19.73 5.99
C PRO A 82 -13.60 18.54 5.05
N ILE A 83 -12.40 17.94 5.05
CA ILE A 83 -12.14 16.67 4.35
C ILE A 83 -12.52 15.55 5.31
N ILE A 84 -13.48 14.71 4.90
CA ILE A 84 -13.92 13.54 5.65
C ILE A 84 -13.50 12.29 4.88
N ILE A 85 -12.69 11.43 5.50
CA ILE A 85 -12.31 10.14 4.94
C ILE A 85 -13.16 9.07 5.61
N HIS A 86 -14.04 8.44 4.85
CA HIS A 86 -14.87 7.35 5.35
C HIS A 86 -14.06 6.05 5.41
N THR A 87 -14.16 5.35 6.51
CA THR A 87 -13.60 4.01 6.72
C THR A 87 -14.69 3.08 7.24
N ASP A 88 -14.44 1.79 7.16
CA ASP A 88 -15.30 0.75 7.72
C ASP A 88 -14.54 -0.04 8.79
N GLU A 89 -15.27 -0.80 9.60
CA GLU A 89 -14.67 -1.75 10.53
C GLU A 89 -13.98 -2.89 9.78
N ALA A 90 -12.94 -3.48 10.38
CA ALA A 90 -12.10 -4.46 9.69
C ALA A 90 -12.85 -5.75 9.32
N ASP A 91 -13.95 -6.06 9.99
CA ASP A 91 -14.81 -7.22 9.76
C ASP A 91 -15.92 -6.95 8.73
N SER A 92 -16.38 -5.72 8.55
CA SER A 92 -17.29 -5.30 7.48
C SER A 92 -16.56 -4.85 6.21
N GLU A 93 -15.24 -4.63 6.26
CA GLU A 93 -14.48 -4.07 5.15
C GLU A 93 -14.53 -4.93 3.88
N VAL A 94 -14.72 -4.25 2.76
CA VAL A 94 -14.84 -4.82 1.41
C VAL A 94 -13.73 -4.34 0.46
N LEU A 95 -12.93 -3.34 0.87
CA LEU A 95 -11.80 -2.83 0.09
C LEU A 95 -10.61 -3.81 0.00
N TYR A 96 -10.66 -4.94 0.72
CA TYR A 96 -9.78 -6.08 0.53
C TYR A 96 -10.55 -7.40 0.67
N PRO A 97 -10.05 -8.53 0.12
CA PRO A 97 -10.65 -9.84 0.35
C PRO A 97 -10.64 -10.23 1.84
N ASN A 98 -11.80 -10.12 2.50
CA ASN A 98 -11.94 -10.34 3.93
C ASN A 98 -12.14 -11.82 4.29
N TYR A 99 -11.05 -12.54 4.53
CA TYR A 99 -11.09 -13.98 4.88
C TYR A 99 -11.54 -14.26 6.32
N GLN A 100 -11.48 -13.26 7.19
CA GLN A 100 -11.91 -13.32 8.58
C GLN A 100 -13.44 -13.41 8.63
N SER A 101 -14.11 -12.47 7.95
CA SER A 101 -15.56 -12.36 7.93
C SER A 101 -16.22 -13.27 6.90
N CYS A 102 -15.62 -13.46 5.72
CA CYS A 102 -16.20 -14.30 4.68
C CYS A 102 -15.78 -15.78 4.84
N TRP A 103 -16.58 -16.54 5.60
CA TRP A 103 -16.32 -17.97 5.84
C TRP A 103 -16.21 -18.78 4.54
N SER A 104 -17.12 -18.57 3.59
CA SER A 104 -17.12 -19.31 2.31
C SER A 104 -15.83 -19.10 1.53
N LEU A 105 -15.38 -17.84 1.42
CA LEU A 105 -14.11 -17.50 0.79
C LEU A 105 -12.92 -18.19 1.49
N ARG A 106 -12.89 -18.16 2.83
CA ARG A 106 -11.87 -18.84 3.63
C ARG A 106 -11.84 -20.34 3.36
N GLN A 107 -12.98 -21.02 3.38
CA GLN A 107 -13.03 -22.47 3.13
C GLN A 107 -12.58 -22.82 1.70
N ARG A 108 -13.05 -22.09 0.69
CA ARG A 108 -12.72 -22.35 -0.71
C ARG A 108 -11.23 -22.12 -1.05
N THR A 109 -10.52 -21.33 -0.25
CA THR A 109 -9.11 -21.00 -0.49
C THR A 109 -8.13 -21.68 0.47
N ARG A 110 -8.61 -22.23 1.60
CA ARG A 110 -7.76 -22.82 2.66
C ARG A 110 -6.72 -23.82 2.13
N GLY A 111 -7.16 -24.81 1.35
CA GLY A 111 -6.27 -25.86 0.84
C GLY A 111 -5.17 -25.31 -0.06
N ARG A 112 -5.55 -24.49 -1.04
CA ARG A 112 -4.58 -23.83 -1.95
C ARG A 112 -3.64 -22.88 -1.23
N ARG A 113 -4.12 -22.15 -0.22
CA ARG A 113 -3.29 -21.26 0.60
C ARG A 113 -2.23 -22.05 1.37
N GLN A 114 -2.61 -23.21 1.94
CA GLN A 114 -1.68 -24.06 2.70
C GLN A 114 -0.56 -24.63 1.83
N THR A 115 -0.85 -24.97 0.59
CA THR A 115 0.11 -25.63 -0.32
C THR A 115 0.72 -24.68 -1.35
N ALA A 116 0.47 -23.38 -1.25
CA ALA A 116 0.90 -22.39 -2.26
C ALA A 116 2.42 -22.40 -2.47
N SER A 117 3.20 -22.30 -1.39
CA SER A 117 4.67 -22.32 -1.45
C SER A 117 5.26 -23.71 -1.76
N LEU A 118 4.42 -24.75 -1.81
CA LEU A 118 4.80 -26.13 -2.11
C LEU A 118 4.49 -26.52 -3.57
N GLN A 119 3.92 -25.62 -4.37
CA GLN A 119 3.64 -25.91 -5.76
C GLN A 119 4.94 -26.07 -6.57
N PRO A 120 4.95 -26.94 -7.59
CA PRO A 120 6.09 -27.08 -8.50
C PRO A 120 6.47 -25.75 -9.14
N GLY A 121 7.77 -25.49 -9.26
CA GLY A 121 8.36 -24.21 -9.68
C GLY A 121 8.53 -23.24 -8.52
N ILE A 122 7.48 -23.00 -7.74
CA ILE A 122 7.52 -22.07 -6.60
C ILE A 122 8.43 -22.61 -5.50
N SER A 123 8.30 -23.90 -5.16
CA SER A 123 9.07 -24.49 -4.05
C SER A 123 10.57 -24.53 -4.33
N GLU A 124 10.94 -24.83 -5.58
CA GLU A 124 12.31 -24.94 -6.06
C GLU A 124 12.97 -23.56 -6.12
N ASP A 125 12.25 -22.56 -6.63
CA ASP A 125 12.73 -21.18 -6.67
C ASP A 125 12.85 -20.60 -5.27
N LEU A 126 11.89 -20.87 -4.37
CA LEU A 126 11.96 -20.41 -2.98
C LEU A 126 13.17 -21.00 -2.27
N LYS A 127 13.41 -22.31 -2.42
CA LYS A 127 14.59 -22.98 -1.88
C LYS A 127 15.87 -22.37 -2.44
N LYS A 128 15.94 -22.18 -3.75
CA LYS A 128 17.10 -21.57 -4.42
C LYS A 128 17.40 -20.17 -3.89
N VAL A 129 16.39 -19.34 -3.70
CA VAL A 129 16.56 -17.99 -3.14
C VAL A 129 17.04 -18.07 -1.69
N LYS A 130 16.43 -18.90 -0.85
CA LYS A 130 16.86 -19.10 0.55
C LYS A 130 18.31 -19.56 0.65
N ASP A 131 18.69 -20.58 -0.13
CA ASP A 131 20.06 -21.13 -0.15
C ASP A 131 21.08 -20.07 -0.57
N ARG A 132 20.76 -19.25 -1.58
CA ARG A 132 21.66 -18.21 -2.11
C ARG A 132 21.75 -16.98 -1.21
N MET A 133 20.71 -16.68 -0.44
CA MET A 133 20.69 -15.59 0.54
C MET A 133 21.22 -16.02 1.92
N GLY A 134 21.49 -17.32 2.12
CA GLY A 134 21.91 -17.85 3.42
C GLY A 134 20.81 -17.82 4.48
N ILE A 135 19.53 -17.87 4.07
CA ILE A 135 18.38 -17.92 4.99
C ILE A 135 18.22 -19.36 5.47
N ASP A 136 18.07 -19.57 6.78
CA ASP A 136 17.97 -20.90 7.35
C ASP A 136 16.72 -21.63 6.82
N SER A 137 16.86 -22.93 6.56
CA SER A 137 15.75 -23.80 6.17
C SER A 137 14.58 -23.77 7.18
N SER A 138 14.87 -23.57 8.46
CA SER A 138 13.90 -23.49 9.56
C SER A 138 13.14 -22.16 9.60
N ASP A 139 13.68 -21.10 9.00
CA ASP A 139 13.00 -19.80 8.93
C ASP A 139 11.80 -19.86 7.98
N LYS A 140 10.64 -19.46 8.51
CA LYS A 140 9.37 -19.44 7.75
C LYS A 140 9.31 -18.18 6.88
N VAL A 141 9.91 -18.28 5.70
CA VAL A 141 9.93 -17.22 4.67
C VAL A 141 9.24 -17.72 3.41
N ASP A 142 8.37 -16.88 2.85
CA ASP A 142 7.74 -17.09 1.54
C ASP A 142 8.04 -15.90 0.61
N PHE A 143 7.55 -15.98 -0.63
CA PHE A 143 7.74 -14.91 -1.61
C PHE A 143 7.02 -13.61 -1.27
N PHE A 144 5.98 -13.61 -0.42
CA PHE A 144 5.36 -12.37 0.01
C PHE A 144 6.31 -11.58 0.91
N ILE A 145 6.95 -12.24 1.87
CA ILE A 145 7.94 -11.61 2.76
C ILE A 145 9.15 -11.12 1.95
N LEU A 146 9.68 -11.95 1.04
CA LEU A 146 10.82 -11.57 0.22
C LEU A 146 10.50 -10.36 -0.67
N LEU A 147 9.33 -10.37 -1.31
CA LEU A 147 8.88 -9.28 -2.17
C LEU A 147 8.65 -7.98 -1.39
N ASP A 148 8.03 -8.06 -0.21
CA ASP A 148 7.77 -6.91 0.66
C ASP A 148 9.07 -6.19 1.03
N ASN A 149 10.09 -6.95 1.47
CA ASN A 149 11.38 -6.36 1.85
C ASN A 149 12.13 -5.80 0.65
N VAL A 150 12.26 -6.55 -0.46
CA VAL A 150 13.02 -6.07 -1.62
C VAL A 150 12.38 -4.83 -2.25
N ALA A 151 11.04 -4.80 -2.35
CA ALA A 151 10.33 -3.63 -2.87
C ALA A 151 10.55 -2.42 -1.96
N ALA A 152 10.32 -2.56 -0.65
CA ALA A 152 10.50 -1.47 0.31
C ALA A 152 11.94 -0.92 0.35
N GLU A 153 12.95 -1.77 0.16
CA GLU A 153 14.34 -1.35 0.09
C GLU A 153 14.69 -0.64 -1.23
N GLN A 154 14.14 -1.11 -2.36
CA GLN A 154 14.40 -0.57 -3.70
C GLN A 154 13.76 0.80 -3.97
N GLU A 155 12.75 1.20 -3.19
CA GLU A 155 12.13 2.54 -3.24
C GLU A 155 13.14 3.69 -3.05
N LYS A 156 14.38 3.41 -2.64
CA LYS A 156 15.49 4.37 -2.62
C LYS A 156 16.03 4.81 -3.99
N MET A 157 15.53 4.32 -5.12
CA MET A 157 16.03 4.68 -6.46
C MET A 157 15.15 5.62 -7.28
N GLY A 158 14.40 6.51 -6.63
CA GLY A 158 13.77 7.67 -7.28
C GLY A 158 14.72 8.86 -7.46
N SER A 159 15.87 8.68 -8.13
CA SER A 159 16.69 9.70 -8.84
C SER A 159 18.15 9.24 -9.02
N CYS A 160 18.39 8.19 -9.79
CA CYS A 160 19.58 8.12 -10.63
C CYS A 160 19.13 8.29 -12.07
N ARG A 161 18.89 9.55 -12.48
CA ARG A 161 18.93 9.88 -13.90
C ARG A 161 20.38 9.72 -14.32
N PHE A 162 20.72 8.57 -14.92
CA PHE A 162 21.88 8.49 -15.79
C PHE A 162 21.66 9.50 -16.92
N HIS A 163 22.13 10.73 -16.73
CA HIS A 163 22.48 11.57 -17.85
C HIS A 163 23.80 11.00 -18.36
N GLY A 164 23.70 10.16 -19.37
CA GLY A 164 24.85 9.88 -20.22
C GLY A 164 25.20 11.17 -20.95
N SER A 165 26.33 11.75 -20.55
CA SER A 165 27.10 12.70 -21.36
C SER A 165 27.67 12.00 -22.60
#